data_AF-A0A1N7JCM6-F1
#
_entry.id   AF-A0A1N7JCM6-F1
#
_cell.length_a   1.000
_cell.length_b   1.000
_cell.length_c   1.000
_cell.angle_alpha   90.00
_cell.angle_beta   90.00
_cell.angle_gamma   90.00
#
_symmetry.space_group_name_H-M   'P 1'
#
loop_
_entity.id
_entity.type
_entity.pdbx_description
1 polymer ?
#
loop_
_entity_poly.entity_id
_entity_poly.type
_entity_poly.pdbx_seq_one_letter_code
_entity_poly.pdbx_strand_id
1 'polypeptide(L)'
;MRLISPAQAKPYVKRGRKNDAADAAAIAEAVTRPHMQFVPVKSEETQAILMLHRTRRLLITQRTMLGNALRAHFAEYGIIEPQGQDGLGAIGGMRTGCACP
;
A
#
# COMPACT_ATOMS: atom_id res chain seq x y z
N MET A 1 -8.03 -5.92 -26.18
CA MET A 1 -6.95 -5.15 -25.49
C MET A 1 -5.72 -6.04 -25.38
N ARG A 2 -4.52 -5.53 -25.69
CA ARG A 2 -3.25 -6.27 -25.60
C ARG A 2 -2.41 -5.67 -24.46
N LEU A 3 -1.97 -6.47 -23.50
CA LEU A 3 -1.13 -6.01 -22.39
C LEU A 3 0.31 -6.49 -22.58
N ILE A 4 1.27 -5.60 -22.37
CA ILE A 4 2.71 -5.92 -22.34
C ILE A 4 3.17 -5.92 -20.89
N SER A 5 3.98 -6.90 -20.50
CA SER A 5 4.53 -6.91 -19.15
C SER A 5 5.47 -5.70 -18.95
N PRO A 6 5.49 -5.07 -17.77
CA PRO A 6 6.42 -3.96 -17.49
C PRO A 6 7.89 -4.35 -17.70
N ALA A 7 8.24 -5.60 -17.42
CA ALA A 7 9.60 -6.13 -17.63
C ALA A 7 10.00 -6.13 -19.12
N GLN A 8 9.05 -6.39 -20.02
CA GLN A 8 9.30 -6.39 -21.47
C GLN A 8 9.26 -4.99 -22.08
N ALA A 9 8.51 -4.04 -21.50
CA ALA A 9 8.50 -2.65 -21.95
C ALA A 9 9.75 -1.88 -21.48
N LYS A 10 10.29 -2.23 -20.30
CA LYS A 10 11.42 -1.53 -19.65
C LYS A 10 12.66 -1.29 -20.54
N PRO A 11 13.11 -2.23 -21.39
CA PRO A 11 14.27 -2.01 -22.26
C PRO A 11 14.08 -0.87 -23.29
N TYR A 12 12.82 -0.53 -23.61
CA TYR A 12 12.49 0.48 -24.61
C TYR A 12 12.29 1.88 -24.00
N VAL A 13 12.33 2.01 -22.67
CA VAL A 13 12.22 3.31 -21.99
C VAL A 13 13.57 4.03 -22.08
N LYS A 14 13.56 5.27 -22.59
CA LYS A 14 14.77 6.10 -22.71
C LYS A 14 15.39 6.35 -21.32
N ARG A 15 16.66 5.97 -21.16
CA ARG A 15 17.40 6.14 -19.88
C ARG A 15 17.41 7.61 -19.45
N GLY A 16 17.18 7.85 -18.16
CA GLY A 16 17.24 9.19 -17.55
C GLY A 16 16.00 10.07 -17.71
N ARG A 17 14.94 9.62 -18.40
CA ARG A 17 13.65 10.33 -18.48
C ARG A 17 12.48 9.38 -18.29
N LYS A 18 12.00 9.25 -17.06
CA LYS A 18 10.77 8.53 -16.74
C LYS A 18 9.60 9.52 -16.72
N ASN A 19 8.82 9.52 -17.77
CA ASN A 19 7.57 10.26 -17.88
C ASN A 19 6.57 9.46 -18.74
N ASP A 20 5.29 9.79 -18.64
CA ASP A 20 4.23 9.00 -19.30
C ASP A 20 4.38 8.98 -20.83
N ALA A 21 4.89 10.06 -21.42
CA ALA A 21 5.17 10.13 -22.86
C ALA A 21 6.28 9.14 -23.30
N ALA A 22 7.34 9.00 -22.50
CA ALA A 22 8.41 8.03 -22.76
C ALA A 22 7.92 6.59 -22.54
N ASP A 23 7.08 6.35 -21.53
CA ASP A 23 6.50 5.03 -21.29
C ASP A 23 5.54 4.63 -22.43
N ALA A 24 4.71 5.55 -22.92
CA ALA A 24 3.83 5.31 -24.06
C ALA A 24 4.63 5.01 -25.34
N ALA A 25 5.69 5.77 -25.61
CA ALA A 25 6.58 5.53 -26.75
C ALA A 25 7.29 4.17 -26.65
N ALA A 26 7.75 3.79 -25.45
CA ALA A 26 8.38 2.50 -25.19
C ALA A 26 7.41 1.34 -25.42
N ILE A 27 6.15 1.46 -24.98
CA ILE A 27 5.11 0.46 -25.23
C ILE A 27 4.82 0.37 -26.74
N ALA A 28 4.66 1.51 -27.43
CA ALA A 28 4.41 1.52 -28.87
C ALA A 28 5.54 0.85 -29.65
N GLU A 29 6.80 1.11 -29.28
CA GLU A 29 7.96 0.46 -29.88
C GLU A 29 7.97 -1.05 -29.56
N ALA A 30 7.75 -1.42 -28.30
CA ALA A 30 7.69 -2.81 -27.86
C ALA A 30 6.65 -3.63 -28.64
N VAL A 31 5.43 -3.09 -28.85
CA VAL A 31 4.34 -3.78 -29.58
C VAL A 31 4.76 -4.20 -30.99
N THR A 32 5.65 -3.43 -31.64
CA THR A 32 6.06 -3.71 -33.04
C THR A 32 7.06 -4.85 -33.19
N ARG A 33 7.63 -5.36 -32.08
CA ARG A 33 8.66 -6.39 -32.15
C ARG A 33 8.06 -7.77 -32.48
N PRO A 34 8.64 -8.54 -33.41
CA PRO A 34 8.07 -9.80 -33.87
C PRO A 34 8.00 -10.89 -32.79
N HIS A 35 8.86 -10.82 -31.77
CA HIS A 35 8.88 -11.75 -30.64
C HIS A 35 8.16 -11.21 -29.39
N MET A 36 7.35 -10.16 -29.51
CA MET A 36 6.64 -9.59 -28.38
C MET A 36 5.55 -10.54 -27.87
N GLN A 37 5.62 -10.88 -26.59
CA GLN A 37 4.63 -11.75 -25.94
C GLN A 37 3.67 -10.89 -25.12
N PHE A 38 2.38 -11.10 -25.35
CA PHE A 38 1.33 -10.38 -24.62
C PHE A 38 0.91 -11.17 -23.39
N VAL A 39 0.66 -10.45 -22.30
CA VAL A 39 0.13 -11.02 -21.06
C VAL A 39 -1.39 -10.99 -21.11
N PRO A 40 -2.09 -12.05 -20.66
CA PRO A 40 -3.53 -12.02 -20.56
C PRO A 40 -4.00 -10.93 -19.60
N VAL A 41 -5.21 -10.40 -19.86
CA VAL A 41 -5.91 -9.56 -18.89
C VAL A 41 -6.19 -10.42 -17.66
N LYS A 42 -5.96 -9.84 -16.47
CA LYS A 42 -6.20 -10.53 -15.20
C LYS A 42 -7.69 -10.91 -15.10
N SER A 43 -7.98 -12.12 -14.61
CA SER A 43 -9.36 -12.53 -14.38
C SER A 43 -10.02 -11.68 -13.29
N GLU A 44 -11.34 -11.51 -13.39
CA GLU A 44 -12.13 -10.76 -12.42
C GLU A 44 -11.96 -11.31 -11.00
N GLU A 45 -11.97 -12.63 -10.85
CA GLU A 45 -11.73 -13.32 -9.57
C GLU A 45 -10.37 -12.97 -8.97
N THR A 46 -9.30 -13.02 -9.78
CA THR A 46 -7.94 -12.68 -9.32
C THR A 46 -7.84 -11.20 -8.95
N GLN A 47 -8.52 -10.33 -9.70
CA GLN A 47 -8.57 -8.90 -9.42
C GLN A 47 -9.34 -8.62 -8.13
N ALA A 48 -10.46 -9.30 -7.87
CA ALA A 48 -11.24 -9.19 -6.65
C ALA A 48 -10.43 -9.62 -5.41
N ILE A 49 -9.70 -10.73 -5.48
CA ILE A 49 -8.81 -11.18 -4.40
C ILE A 49 -7.73 -10.13 -4.11
N LEU A 50 -7.13 -9.54 -5.16
CA LEU A 50 -6.14 -8.48 -5.00
C LEU A 50 -6.74 -7.22 -4.35
N MET A 51 -7.98 -6.87 -4.68
CA MET A 51 -8.71 -5.78 -4.03
C MET A 51 -8.88 -6.06 -2.54
N LEU A 52 -9.32 -7.26 -2.15
CA LEU A 52 -9.44 -7.64 -0.73
C LEU A 52 -8.13 -7.51 0.04
N HIS A 53 -7.01 -7.97 -0.52
CA HIS A 53 -5.69 -7.83 0.11
C HIS A 53 -5.28 -6.36 0.27
N ARG A 54 -5.55 -5.51 -0.73
CA ARG A 54 -5.25 -4.07 -0.64
C ARG A 54 -6.11 -3.38 0.41
N THR A 55 -7.41 -3.67 0.44
CA THR A 55 -8.33 -3.12 1.45
C THR A 55 -7.90 -3.53 2.85
N ARG A 56 -7.59 -4.81 3.07
CA ARG A 56 -7.07 -5.30 4.36
C ARG A 56 -5.79 -4.58 4.77
N ARG A 57 -4.83 -4.43 3.85
CA ARG A 57 -3.57 -3.72 4.12
C ARG A 57 -3.83 -2.26 4.50
N LEU A 58 -4.69 -1.56 3.77
CA LEU A 58 -5.07 -0.18 4.05
C LEU A 58 -5.64 -0.04 5.46
N LEU A 59 -6.63 -0.87 5.81
CA LEU A 59 -7.28 -0.83 7.11
C LEU A 59 -6.32 -1.15 8.26
N ILE A 60 -5.39 -2.10 8.07
CA ILE A 60 -4.34 -2.40 9.05
C ILE A 60 -3.44 -1.19 9.26
N THR A 61 -2.97 -0.55 8.18
CA THR A 61 -2.14 0.65 8.28
C THR A 61 -2.87 1.78 8.98
N GLN A 62 -4.12 2.06 8.59
CA GLN A 62 -4.94 3.10 9.23
C GLN A 62 -5.19 2.81 10.72
N ARG A 63 -5.49 1.56 11.09
CA ARG A 63 -5.67 1.17 12.50
C ARG A 63 -4.40 1.40 13.30
N THR A 64 -3.23 1.04 12.77
CA THR A 64 -1.94 1.27 13.44
C THR A 64 -1.63 2.76 13.55
N MET A 65 -1.89 3.55 12.51
CA MET A 65 -1.71 5.01 12.54
C MET A 65 -2.58 5.68 13.60
N LEU A 66 -3.87 5.33 13.65
CA LEU A 66 -4.80 5.86 14.65
C LEU A 66 -4.38 5.46 16.06
N GLY A 67 -3.96 4.21 16.26
CA GLY A 67 -3.42 3.75 17.54
C GLY A 67 -2.19 4.55 17.99
N ASN A 68 -1.23 4.76 17.08
CA ASN A 68 -0.04 5.55 17.40
C ASN A 68 -0.38 7.02 17.69
N ALA A 69 -1.33 7.61 16.96
CA ALA A 69 -1.78 8.98 17.20
C ALA A 69 -2.45 9.13 18.57
N LEU A 70 -3.36 8.21 18.92
CA LEU A 70 -3.99 8.19 20.25
C LEU A 70 -2.94 8.09 21.35
N ARG A 71 -2.00 7.15 21.23
CA ARG A 71 -0.90 7.04 22.19
C ARG A 71 -0.10 8.33 22.33
N ALA A 72 0.22 9.00 21.22
CA ALA A 72 0.96 10.26 21.24
C ALA A 72 0.18 11.34 22.00
N HIS A 73 -1.13 11.48 21.74
CA HIS A 73 -1.98 12.43 22.46
C HIS A 73 -2.07 12.13 23.95
N PHE A 74 -2.26 10.87 24.36
CA PHE A 74 -2.29 10.50 25.78
C PHE A 74 -0.95 10.69 26.49
N ALA A 75 0.17 10.50 25.77
CA ALA A 75 1.49 10.76 26.30
C ALA A 75 1.72 12.26 26.59
N GLU A 76 1.09 13.19 25.85
CA GLU A 76 1.11 14.63 26.18
C GLU A 76 0.46 14.92 27.53
N TYR A 77 -0.48 14.09 27.98
CA TYR A 77 -1.12 14.15 29.30
C TYR A 77 -0.44 13.27 30.35
N GLY A 78 0.74 12.71 30.05
CA GLY A 78 1.52 11.88 30.98
C GLY A 78 1.06 10.42 31.08
N ILE A 79 0.12 9.98 30.24
CA ILE A 79 -0.37 8.60 30.22
C ILE A 79 0.44 7.80 29.19
N ILE A 80 1.36 6.96 29.67
CA ILE A 80 2.29 6.20 28.83
C ILE A 80 1.93 4.72 28.86
N GLU A 81 1.35 4.23 27.76
CA GLU A 81 1.04 2.80 27.60
C GLU A 81 2.14 2.03 26.83
N PRO A 82 2.08 0.70 26.69
CA PRO A 82 2.90 -0.03 25.72
C PRO A 82 2.39 0.12 24.28
N GLN A 83 3.24 -0.17 23.30
CA GLN A 83 2.83 -0.21 21.89
C GLN A 83 2.01 -1.48 21.60
N GLY A 84 0.99 -1.35 20.74
CA GLY A 84 0.18 -2.49 20.29
C GLY A 84 -1.30 -2.33 20.62
N GLN A 85 -2.10 -3.34 20.26
CA GLN A 85 -3.54 -3.31 20.52
C GLN A 85 -3.86 -3.41 22.01
N ASP A 86 -3.08 -4.19 22.76
CA ASP A 86 -3.31 -4.41 24.19
C ASP A 86 -3.07 -3.12 24.98
N GLY A 87 -2.01 -2.38 24.65
CA GLY A 87 -1.75 -1.05 25.24
C GLY A 87 -2.79 0.00 24.87
N LEU A 88 -3.41 -0.08 23.69
CA LEU A 88 -4.56 0.79 23.35
C LEU A 88 -5.83 0.41 24.12
N GLY A 89 -6.02 -0.88 24.41
CA GLY A 89 -7.12 -1.37 25.25
C GLY A 89 -7.06 -0.83 26.67
N ALA A 90 -5.85 -0.68 27.22
CA ALA A 90 -5.63 -0.09 28.55
C ALA A 90 -6.12 1.36 28.61
N ILE A 91 -5.87 2.18 27.57
CA ILE A 91 -6.40 3.55 27.46
C ILE A 91 -7.93 3.58 27.48
N GLY A 92 -8.57 2.69 26.71
CA GLY A 92 -10.04 2.59 26.65
C GLY A 92 -10.69 2.10 27.95
N GLY A 93 -9.92 1.40 28.79
CA GLY A 93 -10.32 0.93 30.11
C GLY A 93 -10.15 1.95 31.24
N MET A 94 -9.49 3.09 31.00
CA MET A 94 -9.34 4.17 31.99
C MET A 94 -10.65 4.91 32.23
N ARG A 95 -11.61 4.24 32.89
CA ARG A 95 -12.64 4.92 33.66
C ARG A 95 -11.95 5.51 34.89
N THR A 96 -11.73 6.83 34.85
CA THR A 96 -11.54 7.73 36.02
C THR A 96 -11.17 7.05 37.34
N GLY A 97 -9.87 6.99 37.65
CA GLY A 97 -9.40 6.77 39.01
C GLY A 97 -8.16 5.88 39.13
N CYS A 98 -6.98 6.49 38.99
CA CYS A 98 -5.68 5.95 39.40
C CYS A 98 -5.23 4.67 38.65
N ALA A 99 -3.95 4.36 38.45
CA ALA A 99 -2.76 4.73 39.19
C ALA A 99 -1.52 4.64 38.27
N CYS A 100 -0.62 5.63 38.42
CA CYS A 100 0.83 5.45 38.27
C CYS A 100 1.33 4.48 39.38
N PRO A 101 2.46 3.76 39.24
CA PRO A 101 3.74 4.22 38.68
C PRO A 101 4.19 3.51 37.40
#